data_AF-A0A086LBN6-F1
#
_entry.id   AF-A0A086LBN6-F1
#
_cell.length_a   1.000
_cell.length_b   1.000
_cell.length_c   1.000
_cell.angle_alpha   90.00
_cell.angle_beta   90.00
_cell.angle_gamma   90.00
#
_symmetry.space_group_name_H-M   'P 1'
#
loop_
_entity.id
_entity.type
_entity.pdbx_description
1 polymer ?
#
loop_
_entity_poly.entity_id
_entity_poly.type
_entity_poly.pdbx_seq_one_letter_code
_entity_poly.pdbx_strand_id
1 'polypeptide(L)'
;FEISRMNVDGAPIAQLLHEQKIACILDEKSAEYEAQSNARREALTAAATEAARQKEREARQSGRAILTPRMLFEVPQEDLPLEQVLEKVFYAADEDKEGKLSHKDVADLLLASPLGLQRWDLLLLLAAAAHEDRQGYIRYQDFVQQAPGVIRTLRERRKVSASTNQCHVTDEAVQLCYRDELEDSWRIMRDIFEAADPSAATTGKLPRGLLLDCLRSRPERFSSMEVTLLMQLAPTGDNGCVAFHSFPSMLRILRRESINNAVLETDKNALREEILLALHKMGCSEESCLPLWLFREILGSTQLCLSRMQMH
;
A
#
# COMPACT_ATOMS: atom_id res chain seq x y z
N PHE A 1 31.54 -9.09 -58.83
CA PHE A 1 31.05 -8.88 -57.45
C PHE A 1 30.39 -7.52 -57.41
N GLU A 2 29.06 -7.53 -57.47
CA GLU A 2 28.19 -6.35 -57.44
C GLU A 2 28.23 -5.70 -56.06
N ILE A 3 28.47 -4.39 -56.00
CA ILE A 3 28.15 -3.58 -54.82
C ILE A 3 26.91 -2.77 -55.19
N SER A 4 25.81 -3.19 -54.60
CA SER A 4 24.47 -2.66 -54.77
C SER A 4 24.42 -1.16 -54.39
N ARG A 5 23.95 -0.34 -55.32
CA ARG A 5 23.58 1.06 -55.06
C ARG A 5 22.32 1.06 -54.19
N MET A 6 22.47 1.31 -52.89
CA MET A 6 21.34 1.77 -52.08
C MET A 6 21.21 3.29 -52.27
N ASN A 7 20.14 3.69 -52.95
CA ASN A 7 19.62 5.06 -52.91
C ASN A 7 19.35 5.42 -51.45
N VAL A 8 20.14 6.34 -50.90
CA VAL A 8 19.75 7.08 -49.70
C VAL A 8 19.13 8.37 -50.21
N ASP A 9 17.80 8.37 -50.36
CA ASP A 9 17.03 9.62 -50.50
C ASP A 9 17.20 10.39 -49.19
N GLY A 10 18.22 11.26 -49.17
CA GLY A 10 18.46 12.16 -48.06
C GLY A 10 17.38 13.22 -48.07
N ALA A 11 16.45 13.17 -47.12
CA ALA A 11 15.73 14.37 -46.70
C ALA A 11 16.80 15.45 -46.46
N PRO A 12 16.72 16.63 -47.11
CA PRO A 12 17.74 17.67 -46.96
C PRO A 12 17.88 17.95 -45.47
N ILE A 13 19.11 17.94 -44.95
CA ILE A 13 19.41 18.10 -43.51
C ILE A 13 18.65 19.28 -42.87
N ALA A 14 18.33 20.31 -43.66
CA ALA A 14 17.47 21.43 -43.28
C ALA A 14 16.04 21.02 -42.85
N GLN A 15 15.42 20.02 -43.47
CA GLN A 15 14.10 19.49 -43.09
C GLN A 15 14.17 18.72 -41.77
N LEU A 16 15.18 17.86 -41.57
CA LEU A 16 15.36 17.14 -40.30
C LEU A 16 15.62 18.11 -39.13
N LEU A 17 16.41 19.16 -39.36
CA LEU A 17 16.63 20.22 -38.37
C LEU A 17 15.36 21.03 -38.09
N HIS A 18 14.51 21.22 -39.11
CA HIS A 18 13.22 21.90 -38.95
C HIS A 18 12.23 21.05 -38.14
N GLU A 19 12.16 19.75 -38.41
CA GLU A 19 11.34 18.80 -37.67
C GLU A 19 11.78 18.66 -36.20
N GLN A 20 13.09 18.55 -35.95
CA GLN A 20 13.62 18.57 -34.58
C GLN A 20 13.29 19.87 -33.84
N LYS A 21 13.40 21.02 -34.53
CA LYS A 21 13.06 22.32 -33.94
C LYS A 21 11.57 22.40 -33.59
N ILE A 22 10.69 21.86 -34.42
CA ILE A 22 9.25 21.80 -34.15
C ILE A 22 8.98 20.87 -32.96
N ALA A 23 9.62 19.72 -32.90
CA ALA A 23 9.47 18.77 -31.79
C ALA A 23 9.90 19.38 -30.45
N CYS A 24 11.06 20.06 -30.39
CA CYS A 24 11.50 20.75 -29.16
C CYS A 24 10.51 21.84 -28.72
N ILE A 25 9.95 22.62 -29.65
CA ILE A 25 8.97 23.66 -29.33
C ILE A 25 7.66 23.05 -28.80
N LEU A 26 7.27 21.87 -29.29
CA LEU A 26 6.08 21.17 -28.80
C LEU A 26 6.30 20.56 -27.41
N ASP A 27 7.49 20.02 -27.14
CA ASP A 27 7.88 19.48 -25.83
C ASP A 27 8.01 20.59 -24.78
N GLU A 28 8.54 21.76 -25.15
CA GLU A 28 8.57 22.93 -24.25
C GLU A 28 7.15 23.39 -23.89
N LYS A 29 6.24 23.42 -24.88
CA LYS A 29 4.83 23.78 -24.64
C LYS A 29 4.08 22.75 -23.81
N SER A 30 4.36 21.46 -23.97
CA SER A 30 3.74 20.41 -23.15
C SER A 30 4.24 20.47 -21.70
N ALA A 31 5.54 20.68 -21.50
CA ALA A 31 6.14 20.87 -20.18
C ALA A 31 5.60 22.12 -19.46
N GLU A 32 5.43 23.24 -20.17
CA GLU A 32 4.81 24.46 -19.63
C GLU A 32 3.34 24.22 -19.22
N TYR A 33 2.58 23.49 -20.04
CA TYR A 33 1.19 23.15 -19.72
C TYR A 33 1.09 22.23 -18.49
N GLU A 34 1.96 21.22 -18.38
CA GLU A 34 2.04 20.34 -17.22
C GLU A 34 2.46 21.10 -15.95
N ALA A 35 3.42 22.01 -16.05
CA ALA A 35 3.85 22.86 -14.93
C ALA A 35 2.70 23.77 -14.46
N GLN A 36 1.95 24.40 -15.36
CA GLN A 36 0.78 25.20 -15.02
C GLN A 36 -0.34 24.36 -14.39
N SER A 37 -0.59 23.16 -14.90
CA SER A 37 -1.58 22.24 -14.35
C SER A 37 -1.20 21.79 -12.93
N ASN A 38 0.07 21.46 -12.71
CA ASN A 38 0.60 21.09 -11.40
C ASN A 38 0.54 22.26 -10.41
N ALA A 39 0.94 23.47 -10.81
CA ALA A 39 0.84 24.67 -9.99
C ALA A 39 -0.63 24.97 -9.61
N ARG A 40 -1.57 24.76 -10.54
CA ARG A 40 -3.01 24.93 -10.27
C ARG A 40 -3.53 23.87 -9.29
N ARG A 41 -3.09 22.63 -9.41
CA ARG A 41 -3.44 21.54 -8.48
C ARG A 41 -2.88 21.81 -7.08
N GLU A 42 -1.64 22.27 -6.98
CA GLU A 42 -1.01 22.67 -5.72
C GLU A 42 -1.74 23.85 -5.07
N ALA A 43 -2.09 24.88 -5.85
CA ALA A 43 -2.87 26.02 -5.38
C ALA A 43 -4.27 25.60 -4.87
N LEU A 44 -4.93 24.66 -5.56
CA LEU A 44 -6.22 24.11 -5.11
C LEU A 44 -6.07 23.31 -3.81
N THR A 45 -5.01 22.51 -3.66
CA THR A 45 -4.73 21.79 -2.41
C THR A 45 -4.41 22.74 -1.26
N ALA A 46 -3.61 23.79 -1.52
CA ALA A 46 -3.31 24.82 -0.53
C ALA A 46 -4.58 25.56 -0.10
N ALA A 47 -5.42 25.97 -1.06
CA ALA A 47 -6.70 26.61 -0.78
C ALA A 47 -7.65 25.72 0.02
N ALA A 48 -7.70 24.40 -0.29
CA ALA A 48 -8.49 23.45 0.48
C ALA A 48 -7.98 23.30 1.93
N THR A 49 -6.65 23.26 2.13
CA THR A 49 -6.06 23.21 3.49
C THR A 49 -6.32 24.49 4.28
N GLU A 50 -6.30 25.65 3.62
CA GLU A 50 -6.55 26.94 4.26
C GLU A 50 -8.04 27.14 4.58
N ALA A 51 -8.94 26.72 3.70
CA ALA A 51 -10.37 26.67 3.97
C ALA A 51 -10.72 25.72 5.14
N ALA A 52 -10.02 24.59 5.27
CA ALA A 52 -10.18 23.70 6.43
C ALA A 52 -9.74 24.38 7.74
N ARG A 53 -8.60 25.09 7.73
CA ARG A 53 -8.12 25.88 8.89
C ARG A 53 -9.06 27.03 9.24
N GLN A 54 -9.66 27.68 8.24
CA GLN A 54 -10.64 28.75 8.44
C GLN A 54 -11.90 28.21 9.12
N LYS A 55 -12.45 27.10 8.62
CA LYS A 55 -13.60 26.41 9.24
C LYS A 55 -13.29 25.95 10.66
N GLU A 56 -12.07 25.49 10.94
CA GLU A 56 -11.60 25.14 12.29
C GLU A 56 -11.63 26.35 13.25
N ARG A 57 -11.17 27.53 12.77
CA ARG A 57 -11.20 28.78 13.55
C ARG A 57 -12.63 29.26 13.82
N GLU A 58 -13.52 29.15 12.84
CA GLU A 58 -14.93 29.51 12.94
C GLU A 58 -15.69 28.54 13.87
N ALA A 59 -15.39 27.24 13.83
CA ALA A 59 -15.94 26.24 14.75
C ALA A 59 -15.52 26.51 16.20
N ARG A 60 -14.24 26.85 16.44
CA ARG A 60 -13.74 27.26 17.77
C ARG A 60 -14.49 28.48 18.33
N GLN A 61 -14.85 29.44 17.49
CA GLN A 61 -15.55 30.65 17.94
C GLN A 61 -17.06 30.44 18.16
N SER A 62 -17.69 29.50 17.45
CA SER A 62 -19.15 29.27 17.55
C SER A 62 -19.57 28.26 18.63
N GLY A 63 -18.63 27.58 19.31
CA GLY A 63 -18.94 26.59 20.34
C GLY A 63 -19.65 25.32 19.83
N ARG A 64 -19.84 25.17 18.52
CA ARG A 64 -20.28 23.91 17.90
C ARG A 64 -19.09 22.95 17.84
N ALA A 65 -19.13 21.92 18.68
CA ALA A 65 -18.16 20.84 18.68
C ALA A 65 -18.28 20.00 17.40
N ILE A 66 -17.61 20.44 16.33
CA ILE A 66 -17.26 19.57 15.20
C ILE A 66 -16.00 18.83 15.66
N LEU A 67 -16.17 17.65 16.24
CA LEU A 67 -15.06 16.80 16.67
C LEU A 67 -14.38 16.24 15.42
N THR A 68 -13.27 16.85 15.01
CA THR A 68 -12.41 16.23 13.99
C THR A 68 -11.64 15.06 14.62
N PRO A 69 -11.24 14.03 13.85
CA PRO A 69 -10.42 12.93 14.37
C PRO A 69 -9.15 13.38 15.09
N ARG A 70 -8.60 14.54 14.69
CA ARG A 70 -7.43 15.16 15.30
C ARG A 70 -7.72 15.72 16.71
N MET A 71 -8.95 16.14 17.00
CA MET A 71 -9.38 16.68 18.30
C MET A 71 -9.65 15.60 19.35
N LEU A 72 -9.88 14.33 18.96
CA LEU A 72 -9.96 13.20 19.89
C LEU A 72 -8.62 12.91 20.60
N PHE A 73 -7.53 13.48 20.11
CA PHE A 73 -6.17 13.29 20.60
C PHE A 73 -5.54 14.51 21.28
N GLU A 74 -6.26 15.64 21.40
CA GLU A 74 -5.80 16.83 22.15
C GLU A 74 -6.10 16.75 23.66
N VAL A 75 -6.96 15.81 24.09
CA VAL A 75 -7.00 15.38 25.49
C VAL A 75 -5.83 14.41 25.69
N PRO A 76 -4.98 14.57 26.73
CA PRO A 76 -4.03 13.53 27.10
C PRO A 76 -4.80 12.24 27.34
N GLN A 77 -4.76 11.32 26.37
CA GLN A 77 -5.38 9.99 26.47
C GLN A 77 -4.51 9.07 27.34
N GLU A 78 -3.87 9.61 28.38
CA GLU A 78 -2.88 8.89 29.18
C GLU A 78 -3.51 7.83 30.11
N ASP A 79 -4.85 7.82 30.28
CA ASP A 79 -5.51 6.92 31.25
C ASP A 79 -6.59 5.97 30.68
N LEU A 80 -6.87 5.97 29.37
CA LEU A 80 -7.86 5.06 28.77
C LEU A 80 -7.20 3.85 28.08
N PRO A 81 -7.73 2.62 28.27
CA PRO A 81 -7.29 1.46 27.50
C PRO A 81 -7.41 1.72 26.00
N LEU A 82 -6.43 1.25 25.22
CA LEU A 82 -6.35 1.46 23.77
C LEU A 82 -7.62 1.01 23.03
N GLU A 83 -8.26 -0.04 23.53
CA GLU A 83 -9.56 -0.56 23.09
C GLU A 83 -10.62 0.55 23.10
N GLN A 84 -10.74 1.27 24.23
CA GLN A 84 -11.74 2.32 24.43
C GLN A 84 -11.42 3.57 23.61
N VAL A 85 -10.15 3.85 23.38
CA VAL A 85 -9.71 4.94 22.50
C VAL A 85 -10.16 4.67 21.07
N LEU A 86 -9.81 3.49 20.54
CA LEU A 86 -10.20 3.08 19.19
C LEU A 86 -11.72 3.04 19.05
N GLU A 87 -12.43 2.46 20.01
CA GLU A 87 -13.90 2.40 20.00
C GLU A 87 -14.52 3.80 19.88
N LYS A 88 -14.08 4.76 20.69
CA LYS A 88 -14.57 6.15 20.63
C LYS A 88 -14.26 6.82 19.30
N VAL A 89 -13.07 6.60 18.75
CA VAL A 89 -12.64 7.20 17.48
C VAL A 89 -13.48 6.67 16.31
N PHE A 90 -13.62 5.34 16.20
CA PHE A 90 -14.41 4.75 15.12
C PHE A 90 -15.91 5.01 15.28
N TYR A 91 -16.44 4.95 16.50
CA TYR A 91 -17.84 5.29 16.75
C TYR A 91 -18.15 6.77 16.42
N ALA A 92 -17.21 7.69 16.66
CA ALA A 92 -17.38 9.09 16.28
C ALA A 92 -17.32 9.30 14.76
N ALA A 93 -16.60 8.46 14.03
CA ALA A 93 -16.50 8.52 12.58
C ALA A 93 -17.68 7.85 11.85
N ASP A 94 -18.36 6.89 12.49
CA ASP A 94 -19.58 6.26 11.98
C ASP A 94 -20.81 7.15 12.23
N GLU A 95 -20.92 8.23 11.47
CA GLU A 95 -22.01 9.21 11.59
C GLU A 95 -23.40 8.57 11.40
N ASP A 96 -23.49 7.62 10.47
CA ASP A 96 -24.73 6.92 10.09
C ASP A 96 -25.05 5.73 11.00
N LYS A 97 -24.13 5.35 11.91
CA LYS A 97 -24.26 4.23 12.85
C LYS A 97 -24.50 2.89 12.15
N GLU A 98 -23.84 2.67 11.01
CA GLU A 98 -23.95 1.44 10.24
C GLU A 98 -23.11 0.30 10.83
N GLY A 99 -22.21 0.60 11.77
CA GLY A 99 -21.29 -0.37 12.36
C GLY A 99 -20.14 -0.78 11.44
N LYS A 100 -19.95 -0.06 10.32
CA LYS A 100 -18.93 -0.32 9.31
C LYS A 100 -18.38 1.00 8.75
N LEU A 101 -17.11 0.99 8.37
CA LEU A 101 -16.43 2.14 7.77
C LEU A 101 -15.68 1.69 6.53
N SER A 102 -15.46 2.59 5.57
CA SER A 102 -14.66 2.23 4.39
C SER A 102 -13.21 1.97 4.79
N HIS A 103 -12.50 1.13 4.01
CA HIS A 103 -11.07 0.89 4.19
C HIS A 103 -10.27 2.20 4.30
N LYS A 104 -10.62 3.17 3.44
CA LYS A 104 -10.02 4.50 3.42
C LYS A 104 -10.21 5.23 4.75
N ASP A 105 -11.43 5.28 5.26
CA ASP A 105 -11.73 5.99 6.51
C ASP A 105 -11.00 5.35 7.68
N VAL A 106 -10.97 4.02 7.75
CA VAL A 106 -10.23 3.30 8.79
C VAL A 106 -8.74 3.62 8.73
N ALA A 107 -8.13 3.58 7.53
CA ALA A 107 -6.73 3.91 7.36
C ALA A 107 -6.41 5.37 7.73
N ASP A 108 -7.26 6.31 7.32
CA ASP A 108 -7.11 7.74 7.60
C ASP A 108 -7.24 8.04 9.11
N LEU A 109 -8.19 7.39 9.81
CA LEU A 109 -8.34 7.50 11.26
C LEU A 109 -7.11 6.98 12.00
N LEU A 110 -6.60 5.81 11.61
CA LEU A 110 -5.41 5.23 12.23
C LEU A 110 -4.15 6.07 11.99
N LEU A 111 -4.01 6.65 10.80
CA LEU A 111 -2.91 7.56 10.47
C LEU A 111 -3.00 8.86 11.27
N ALA A 112 -4.21 9.36 11.51
CA ALA A 112 -4.45 10.53 12.35
C ALA A 112 -4.31 10.25 13.87
N SER A 113 -4.25 8.98 14.26
CA SER A 113 -4.15 8.55 15.65
C SER A 113 -2.67 8.42 16.09
N PRO A 114 -2.28 8.96 17.26
CA PRO A 114 -0.94 8.84 17.82
C PRO A 114 -0.69 7.45 18.41
N LEU A 115 -0.77 6.42 17.57
CA LEU A 115 -0.57 5.02 17.97
C LEU A 115 0.92 4.67 18.16
N GLY A 116 1.84 5.59 17.87
CA GLY A 116 3.29 5.32 17.93
C GLY A 116 3.72 4.23 16.94
N LEU A 117 2.94 4.02 15.87
CA LEU A 117 3.22 3.08 14.81
C LEU A 117 3.79 3.80 13.59
N GLN A 118 4.73 3.14 12.90
CA GLN A 118 5.20 3.60 11.60
C GLN A 118 4.21 3.20 10.51
N ARG A 119 4.36 3.77 9.31
CA ARG A 119 3.47 3.50 8.19
C ARG A 119 3.37 2.01 7.84
N TRP A 120 4.49 1.28 7.88
CA TRP A 120 4.48 -0.16 7.60
C TRP A 120 3.72 -0.96 8.67
N ASP A 121 3.83 -0.58 9.94
CA ASP A 121 3.07 -1.22 11.02
C ASP A 121 1.58 -0.98 10.89
N LEU A 122 1.16 0.20 10.42
CA LEU A 122 -0.25 0.46 10.14
C LEU A 122 -0.77 -0.46 9.03
N LEU A 123 0.04 -0.72 8.00
CA LEU A 123 -0.31 -1.67 6.94
C LEU A 123 -0.40 -3.11 7.49
N LEU A 124 0.52 -3.52 8.35
CA LEU A 124 0.48 -4.83 9.00
C LEU A 124 -0.70 -4.96 9.96
N LEU A 125 -1.04 -3.89 10.68
CA LEU A 125 -2.22 -3.84 11.55
C LEU A 125 -3.50 -4.02 10.74
N LEU A 126 -3.64 -3.28 9.65
CA LEU A 126 -4.79 -3.44 8.75
C LEU A 126 -4.81 -4.83 8.11
N ALA A 127 -3.68 -5.34 7.63
CA ALA A 127 -3.60 -6.69 7.07
C ALA A 127 -4.01 -7.79 8.06
N ALA A 128 -3.69 -7.63 9.34
CA ALA A 128 -3.96 -8.62 10.38
C ALA A 128 -5.36 -8.52 10.99
N ALA A 129 -5.87 -7.30 11.20
CA ALA A 129 -7.09 -7.07 11.97
C ALA A 129 -8.26 -6.50 11.16
N ALA A 130 -8.01 -5.91 9.98
CA ALA A 130 -9.09 -5.38 9.14
C ALA A 130 -9.59 -6.45 8.17
N HIS A 131 -10.74 -7.02 8.52
CA HIS A 131 -11.48 -7.89 7.61
C HIS A 131 -12.42 -7.04 6.74
N GLU A 132 -11.97 -6.81 5.51
CA GLU A 132 -12.73 -6.09 4.50
C GLU A 132 -13.71 -7.01 3.77
N ASP A 133 -14.93 -6.53 3.53
CA ASP A 133 -15.89 -7.19 2.66
C ASP A 133 -15.60 -6.94 1.16
N ARG A 134 -16.45 -7.46 0.27
CA ARG A 134 -16.26 -7.28 -1.19
C ARG A 134 -16.48 -5.85 -1.66
N GLN A 135 -17.16 -5.04 -0.87
CA GLN A 135 -17.53 -3.67 -1.18
C GLN A 135 -16.49 -2.66 -0.66
N GLY A 136 -15.52 -3.10 0.14
CA GLY A 136 -14.48 -2.23 0.68
C GLY A 136 -14.76 -1.73 2.09
N TYR A 137 -15.74 -2.30 2.78
CA TYR A 137 -16.10 -1.91 4.14
C TYR A 137 -15.50 -2.86 5.18
N ILE A 138 -15.15 -2.29 6.33
CA ILE A 138 -14.64 -2.98 7.50
C ILE A 138 -15.64 -2.79 8.62
N ARG A 139 -16.09 -3.90 9.23
CA ARG A 139 -16.86 -3.84 10.49
C ARG A 139 -15.90 -3.47 11.62
N TYR A 140 -15.92 -2.21 12.01
CA TYR A 140 -14.88 -1.69 12.90
C TYR A 140 -14.97 -2.26 14.33
N GLN A 141 -16.11 -2.82 14.75
CA GLN A 141 -16.23 -3.49 16.05
C GLN A 141 -15.29 -4.71 16.16
N ASP A 142 -15.25 -5.55 15.12
CA ASP A 142 -14.34 -6.70 15.04
C ASP A 142 -12.87 -6.23 15.04
N PHE A 143 -12.59 -5.14 14.31
CA PHE A 143 -11.27 -4.52 14.25
C PHE A 143 -10.81 -3.99 15.61
N VAL A 144 -11.67 -3.24 16.33
CA VAL A 144 -11.37 -2.64 17.64
C VAL A 144 -11.06 -3.71 18.68
N GLN A 145 -11.70 -4.88 18.61
CA GLN A 145 -11.40 -5.99 19.52
C GLN A 145 -10.02 -6.62 19.26
N GLN A 146 -9.59 -6.71 17.99
CA GLN A 146 -8.35 -7.38 17.60
C GLN A 146 -7.12 -6.46 17.59
N ALA A 147 -7.32 -5.20 17.19
CA ALA A 147 -6.25 -4.24 16.93
C ALA A 147 -5.30 -4.02 18.12
N PRO A 148 -5.76 -3.90 19.38
CA PRO A 148 -4.86 -3.64 20.51
C PRO A 148 -3.81 -4.73 20.74
N GLY A 149 -4.17 -6.00 20.53
CA GLY A 149 -3.24 -7.12 20.60
C GLY A 149 -2.15 -7.01 19.53
N VAL A 150 -2.56 -6.75 18.28
CA VAL A 150 -1.64 -6.58 17.15
C VAL A 150 -0.74 -5.36 17.34
N ILE A 151 -1.27 -4.22 17.79
CA ILE A 151 -0.51 -2.99 18.06
C ILE A 151 0.57 -3.26 19.12
N ARG A 152 0.25 -4.01 20.18
CA ARG A 152 1.23 -4.39 21.21
C ARG A 152 2.37 -5.20 20.62
N THR A 153 2.05 -6.24 19.84
CA THR A 153 3.04 -7.08 19.17
C THR A 153 3.93 -6.25 18.23
N LEU A 154 3.37 -5.35 17.42
CA LEU A 154 4.14 -4.49 16.52
C LEU A 154 5.07 -3.53 17.27
N ARG A 155 4.60 -2.92 18.37
CA ARG A 155 5.42 -2.06 19.22
C ARG A 155 6.58 -2.81 19.87
N GLU A 156 6.33 -4.01 20.38
CA GLU A 156 7.37 -4.87 20.96
C GLU A 156 8.43 -5.25 19.92
N ARG A 157 8.00 -5.65 18.72
CA ARG A 157 8.91 -5.95 17.60
C ARG A 157 9.80 -4.77 17.24
N ARG A 158 9.27 -3.54 17.23
CA ARG A 158 10.07 -2.36 16.91
C ARG A 158 11.12 -2.05 17.98
N LYS A 159 10.83 -2.29 19.26
CA LYS A 159 11.84 -2.13 20.33
C LYS A 159 13.07 -3.01 20.07
N VAL A 160 12.85 -4.22 19.55
CA VAL A 160 13.93 -5.18 19.21
C VAL A 160 14.63 -4.79 17.90
N SER A 161 13.88 -4.36 16.88
CA SER A 161 14.45 -4.02 15.56
C SER A 161 15.29 -2.74 15.56
N ALA A 162 14.98 -1.76 16.41
CA ALA A 162 15.68 -0.47 16.48
C ALA A 162 17.18 -0.59 16.81
N SER A 163 17.61 -1.70 17.43
CA SER A 163 19.02 -1.97 17.73
C SER A 163 19.77 -2.75 16.63
N THR A 164 19.06 -3.37 15.69
CA THR A 164 19.63 -4.44 14.85
C THR A 164 19.81 -4.03 13.38
N ASN A 165 19.02 -3.09 12.87
CA ASN A 165 19.12 -2.64 11.48
C ASN A 165 19.90 -1.35 11.30
N GLN A 166 21.08 -1.45 10.71
CA GLN A 166 21.90 -0.28 10.37
C GLN A 166 21.80 0.11 8.90
N CYS A 167 21.22 -0.75 8.05
CA CYS A 167 21.12 -0.53 6.61
C CYS A 167 19.67 -0.65 6.15
N HIS A 168 19.19 0.36 5.45
CA HIS A 168 17.87 0.38 4.81
C HIS A 168 18.03 0.25 3.30
N VAL A 169 17.33 -0.72 2.73
CA VAL A 169 17.15 -0.90 1.30
C VAL A 169 16.37 0.28 0.73
N THR A 170 16.93 0.91 -0.30
CA THR A 170 16.33 2.04 -0.99
C THR A 170 15.48 1.59 -2.18
N ASP A 171 14.70 2.52 -2.74
CA ASP A 171 13.90 2.25 -3.93
C ASP A 171 14.75 1.92 -5.15
N GLU A 172 15.89 2.60 -5.28
CA GLU A 172 16.83 2.39 -6.38
C GLU A 172 17.42 0.99 -6.33
N ALA A 173 17.73 0.49 -5.13
CA ALA A 173 18.22 -0.87 -4.94
C ALA A 173 17.18 -1.91 -5.36
N VAL A 174 15.90 -1.71 -4.97
CA VAL A 174 14.80 -2.60 -5.40
C VAL A 174 14.62 -2.55 -6.90
N GLN A 175 14.61 -1.36 -7.49
CA GLN A 175 14.50 -1.22 -8.95
C GLN A 175 15.67 -1.87 -9.67
N LEU A 176 16.90 -1.76 -9.18
CA LEU A 176 18.06 -2.39 -9.81
C LEU A 176 17.99 -3.91 -9.74
N CYS A 177 17.60 -4.47 -8.60
CA CYS A 177 17.61 -5.92 -8.36
C CYS A 177 16.35 -6.65 -8.85
N TYR A 178 15.20 -5.97 -8.90
CA TYR A 178 13.91 -6.58 -9.19
C TYR A 178 13.21 -5.97 -10.42
N ARG A 179 13.90 -5.14 -11.23
CA ARG A 179 13.31 -4.50 -12.43
C ARG A 179 12.46 -5.46 -13.25
N ASP A 180 13.06 -6.56 -13.69
CA ASP A 180 12.44 -7.50 -14.62
C ASP A 180 11.21 -8.15 -13.98
N GLU A 181 11.26 -8.51 -12.69
CA GLU A 181 10.12 -9.07 -11.96
C GLU A 181 8.98 -8.05 -11.82
N LEU A 182 9.30 -6.80 -11.51
CA LEU A 182 8.32 -5.73 -11.38
C LEU A 182 7.64 -5.40 -12.72
N GLU A 183 8.43 -5.28 -13.79
CA GLU A 183 7.96 -4.99 -15.14
C GLU A 183 7.13 -6.14 -15.73
N ASP A 184 7.58 -7.38 -15.56
CA ASP A 184 6.84 -8.56 -16.00
C ASP A 184 5.52 -8.73 -15.23
N SER A 185 5.56 -8.53 -13.91
CA SER A 185 4.36 -8.60 -13.07
C SER A 185 3.36 -7.51 -13.45
N TRP A 186 3.82 -6.29 -13.71
CA TRP A 186 2.95 -5.21 -14.18
C TRP A 186 2.34 -5.54 -15.55
N ARG A 187 3.14 -6.00 -16.51
CA ARG A 187 2.64 -6.36 -17.85
C ARG A 187 1.49 -7.38 -17.75
N ILE A 188 1.70 -8.46 -17.00
CA ILE A 188 0.70 -9.52 -16.84
C ILE A 188 -0.53 -9.01 -16.09
N MET A 189 -0.33 -8.30 -14.97
CA MET A 189 -1.43 -7.86 -14.13
C MET A 189 -2.25 -6.75 -14.78
N ARG A 190 -1.63 -5.86 -15.56
CA ARG A 190 -2.36 -4.83 -16.32
C ARG A 190 -3.37 -5.46 -17.27
N ASP A 191 -2.93 -6.45 -18.06
CA ASP A 191 -3.82 -7.10 -19.03
C ASP A 191 -5.00 -7.80 -18.31
N ILE A 192 -4.77 -8.35 -17.11
CA ILE A 192 -5.83 -8.93 -16.26
C ILE A 192 -6.76 -7.86 -15.70
N PHE A 193 -6.22 -6.75 -15.21
CA PHE A 193 -7.01 -5.63 -14.66
C PHE A 193 -7.90 -4.99 -15.72
N GLU A 194 -7.35 -4.74 -16.91
CA GLU A 194 -8.08 -4.16 -18.04
C GLU A 194 -9.19 -5.09 -18.54
N ALA A 195 -9.00 -6.41 -18.44
CA ALA A 195 -10.01 -7.40 -18.81
C ALA A 195 -11.06 -7.67 -17.71
N ALA A 196 -10.82 -7.24 -16.46
CA ALA A 196 -11.69 -7.56 -15.33
C ALA A 196 -13.01 -6.77 -15.30
N ASP A 197 -13.03 -5.59 -15.92
CA ASP A 197 -14.24 -4.77 -16.06
C ASP A 197 -14.24 -4.03 -17.40
N PRO A 198 -15.37 -3.94 -18.13
CA PRO A 198 -15.43 -3.27 -19.44
C PRO A 198 -14.96 -1.82 -19.44
N SER A 199 -15.08 -1.12 -18.31
CA SER A 199 -14.65 0.27 -18.16
C SER A 199 -13.20 0.39 -17.66
N ALA A 200 -12.57 -0.68 -17.19
CA ALA A 200 -11.24 -0.65 -16.58
C ALA A 200 -10.17 -0.12 -17.54
N ALA A 201 -10.17 -0.58 -18.79
CA ALA A 201 -9.18 -0.17 -19.80
C ALA A 201 -9.23 1.34 -20.11
N THR A 202 -10.40 1.97 -19.99
CA THR A 202 -10.55 3.41 -20.26
C THR A 202 -10.39 4.26 -19.01
N THR A 203 -10.84 3.77 -17.86
CA THR A 203 -10.84 4.53 -16.61
C THR A 203 -9.55 4.38 -15.80
N GLY A 204 -8.78 3.29 -16.04
CA GLY A 204 -7.62 2.93 -15.22
C GLY A 204 -7.99 2.57 -13.78
N LYS A 205 -9.25 2.22 -13.52
CA LYS A 205 -9.82 2.00 -12.18
C LYS A 205 -10.59 0.68 -12.11
N LEU A 206 -10.55 0.06 -10.94
CA LEU A 206 -11.31 -1.16 -10.62
C LEU A 206 -11.93 -1.06 -9.23
N PRO A 207 -13.15 -1.61 -9.01
CA PRO A 207 -13.64 -1.87 -7.66
C PRO A 207 -12.63 -2.70 -6.84
N ARG A 208 -12.47 -2.39 -5.54
CA ARG A 208 -11.53 -3.11 -4.65
C ARG A 208 -11.69 -4.63 -4.69
N GLY A 209 -12.93 -5.12 -4.66
CA GLY A 209 -13.21 -6.56 -4.74
C GLY A 209 -12.69 -7.22 -6.03
N LEU A 210 -12.84 -6.55 -7.19
CA LEU A 210 -12.31 -7.07 -8.46
C LEU A 210 -10.79 -7.03 -8.51
N LEU A 211 -10.16 -5.98 -7.95
CA LEU A 211 -8.71 -5.93 -7.82
C LEU A 211 -8.18 -7.11 -6.99
N LEU A 212 -8.83 -7.41 -5.87
CA LEU A 212 -8.50 -8.56 -5.02
C LEU A 212 -8.61 -9.88 -5.77
N ASP A 213 -9.70 -10.08 -6.52
CA ASP A 213 -9.91 -11.29 -7.31
C ASP A 213 -8.84 -11.44 -8.42
N CYS A 214 -8.47 -10.33 -9.07
CA CYS A 214 -7.39 -10.32 -10.05
C CYS A 214 -6.05 -10.74 -9.43
N LEU A 215 -5.69 -10.18 -8.27
CA LEU A 215 -4.45 -10.53 -7.57
C LEU A 215 -4.45 -12.00 -7.13
N ARG A 216 -5.59 -12.50 -6.63
CA ARG A 216 -5.76 -13.90 -6.23
C ARG A 216 -5.77 -14.88 -7.39
N SER A 217 -6.10 -14.41 -8.61
CA SER A 217 -6.07 -15.24 -9.82
C SER A 217 -4.65 -15.68 -10.22
N ARG A 218 -3.62 -15.06 -9.62
CA ARG A 218 -2.20 -15.32 -9.90
C ARG A 218 -1.42 -15.73 -8.65
N PRO A 219 -1.76 -16.86 -8.00
CA PRO A 219 -1.01 -17.36 -6.85
C PRO A 219 0.44 -17.74 -7.21
N GLU A 220 0.73 -17.94 -8.49
CA GLU A 220 2.08 -18.12 -9.01
C GLU A 220 2.92 -16.83 -8.99
N ARG A 221 2.30 -15.66 -8.79
CA ARG A 221 3.01 -14.37 -8.71
C ARG A 221 3.03 -13.81 -7.30
N PHE A 222 1.92 -13.92 -6.58
CA PHE A 222 1.77 -13.29 -5.27
C PHE A 222 1.33 -14.30 -4.21
N SER A 223 1.99 -14.27 -3.06
CA SER A 223 1.56 -14.96 -1.85
C SER A 223 0.31 -14.31 -1.27
N SER A 224 -0.45 -15.05 -0.47
CA SER A 224 -1.65 -14.52 0.21
C SER A 224 -1.35 -13.28 1.06
N MET A 225 -0.17 -13.24 1.71
CA MET A 225 0.26 -12.08 2.49
C MET A 225 0.60 -10.89 1.58
N GLU A 226 1.31 -11.12 0.47
CA GLU A 226 1.60 -10.08 -0.51
C GLU A 226 0.31 -9.49 -1.10
N VAL A 227 -0.67 -10.33 -1.46
CA VAL A 227 -1.98 -9.86 -1.92
C VAL A 227 -2.67 -9.02 -0.85
N THR A 228 -2.65 -9.47 0.41
CA THR A 228 -3.26 -8.73 1.52
C THR A 228 -2.61 -7.36 1.69
N LEU A 229 -1.29 -7.28 1.68
CA LEU A 229 -0.53 -6.04 1.79
C LEU A 229 -0.70 -5.13 0.58
N LEU A 230 -0.77 -5.68 -0.63
CA LEU A 230 -1.08 -4.93 -1.85
C LEU A 230 -2.47 -4.29 -1.73
N MET A 231 -3.47 -4.99 -1.20
CA MET A 231 -4.78 -4.39 -0.95
C MET A 231 -4.72 -3.28 0.11
N GLN A 232 -3.83 -3.36 1.10
CA GLN A 232 -3.64 -2.27 2.07
C GLN A 232 -2.93 -1.04 1.44
N LEU A 233 -2.04 -1.28 0.48
CA LEU A 233 -1.32 -0.24 -0.27
C LEU A 233 -2.16 0.39 -1.38
N ALA A 234 -3.23 -0.28 -1.81
CA ALA A 234 -4.09 0.16 -2.91
C ALA A 234 -4.78 1.49 -2.58
N PRO A 235 -4.55 2.56 -3.36
CA PRO A 235 -5.19 3.85 -3.12
C PRO A 235 -6.67 3.77 -3.47
N THR A 236 -7.51 3.74 -2.44
CA THR A 236 -8.97 3.71 -2.59
C THR A 236 -9.50 5.13 -2.74
N GLY A 237 -10.26 5.40 -3.81
CA GLY A 237 -11.02 6.64 -3.96
C GLY A 237 -12.35 6.59 -3.21
N ASP A 238 -13.03 7.73 -3.13
CA ASP A 238 -14.28 7.87 -2.37
C ASP A 238 -15.44 7.00 -2.89
N ASN A 239 -15.32 6.51 -4.12
CA ASN A 239 -16.28 5.59 -4.74
C ASN A 239 -15.95 4.10 -4.53
N GLY A 240 -14.95 3.77 -3.70
CA GLY A 240 -14.52 2.39 -3.46
C GLY A 240 -13.71 1.77 -4.62
N CYS A 241 -13.38 2.55 -5.66
CA CYS A 241 -12.52 2.11 -6.74
C CYS A 241 -11.05 2.42 -6.45
N VAL A 242 -10.17 1.56 -6.96
CA VAL A 242 -8.72 1.67 -6.91
C VAL A 242 -8.20 2.00 -8.30
N ALA A 243 -7.29 2.97 -8.40
CA ALA A 243 -6.54 3.22 -9.62
C ALA A 243 -5.41 2.19 -9.78
N PHE A 244 -5.56 1.20 -10.67
CA PHE A 244 -4.61 0.08 -10.75
C PHE A 244 -3.28 0.46 -11.41
N HIS A 245 -3.16 1.62 -12.06
CA HIS A 245 -1.87 2.13 -12.56
C HIS A 245 -0.86 2.45 -11.43
N SER A 246 -1.30 2.53 -10.17
CA SER A 246 -0.39 2.62 -9.02
C SER A 246 0.29 1.29 -8.68
N PHE A 247 -0.15 0.18 -9.28
CA PHE A 247 0.33 -1.17 -8.95
C PHE A 247 1.86 -1.34 -9.00
N PRO A 248 2.60 -0.82 -10.00
CA PRO A 248 4.07 -0.92 -10.00
C PRO A 248 4.70 -0.24 -8.78
N SER A 249 4.16 0.90 -8.36
CA SER A 249 4.62 1.61 -7.15
C SER A 249 4.27 0.82 -5.90
N MET A 250 3.09 0.21 -5.84
CA MET A 250 2.69 -0.65 -4.72
C MET A 250 3.61 -1.87 -4.59
N LEU A 251 3.91 -2.56 -5.70
CA LEU A 251 4.78 -3.73 -5.71
C LEU A 251 6.22 -3.37 -5.30
N ARG A 252 6.73 -2.22 -5.78
CA ARG A 252 8.04 -1.70 -5.36
C ARG A 252 8.09 -1.38 -3.86
N ILE A 253 7.06 -0.69 -3.33
CA ILE A 253 6.94 -0.41 -1.90
C ILE A 253 6.89 -1.71 -1.11
N LEU A 254 6.05 -2.67 -1.53
CA LEU A 254 5.97 -3.99 -0.90
C LEU A 254 7.35 -4.63 -0.86
N ARG A 255 8.06 -4.75 -1.98
CA ARG A 255 9.40 -5.38 -2.02
C ARG A 255 10.40 -4.67 -1.09
N ARG A 256 10.45 -3.33 -1.15
CA ARG A 256 11.35 -2.53 -0.29
C ARG A 256 11.05 -2.74 1.18
N GLU A 257 9.79 -2.58 1.56
CA GLU A 257 9.38 -2.65 2.95
C GLU A 257 9.39 -4.08 3.48
N SER A 258 9.08 -5.08 2.64
CA SER A 258 9.29 -6.48 2.98
C SER A 258 10.75 -6.71 3.31
N ILE A 259 11.73 -6.21 2.54
CA ILE A 259 13.15 -6.40 2.87
C ILE A 259 13.57 -5.59 4.11
N ASN A 260 13.14 -4.34 4.22
CA ASN A 260 13.49 -3.47 5.36
C ASN A 260 12.86 -3.89 6.69
N ASN A 261 11.69 -4.54 6.62
CA ASN A 261 10.94 -5.00 7.78
C ASN A 261 10.94 -6.53 7.88
N ALA A 262 11.62 -7.25 6.98
CA ALA A 262 12.05 -8.63 7.13
C ALA A 262 13.11 -8.74 8.23
N VAL A 263 13.02 -7.94 9.27
CA VAL A 263 14.01 -7.86 10.36
C VAL A 263 13.54 -8.65 11.57
N LEU A 264 12.37 -9.28 11.42
CA LEU A 264 12.17 -10.61 11.98
C LEU A 264 12.93 -11.71 11.18
N GLU A 265 13.51 -11.42 10.01
CA GLU A 265 14.26 -12.35 9.14
C GLU A 265 15.77 -12.06 9.03
N THR A 266 16.28 -10.89 9.45
CA THR A 266 17.73 -10.63 9.59
C THR A 266 18.30 -11.21 10.89
N ASP A 267 17.46 -11.43 11.90
CA ASP A 267 17.78 -12.29 13.04
C ASP A 267 17.37 -13.73 12.71
N LYS A 268 18.34 -14.53 12.26
CA LYS A 268 18.13 -15.96 11.97
C LYS A 268 17.50 -16.72 13.14
N ASN A 269 17.74 -16.28 14.38
CA ASN A 269 17.17 -16.94 15.56
C ASN A 269 15.70 -16.57 15.73
N ALA A 270 15.32 -15.30 15.55
CA ALA A 270 13.92 -14.87 15.59
C ALA A 270 13.09 -15.50 14.46
N LEU A 271 13.65 -15.58 13.24
CA LEU A 271 13.03 -16.31 12.13
C LEU A 271 12.82 -17.78 12.46
N ARG A 272 13.85 -18.43 13.02
CA ARG A 272 13.78 -19.83 13.46
C ARG A 272 12.71 -20.01 14.52
N GLU A 273 12.63 -19.13 15.52
CA GLU A 273 11.61 -19.21 16.58
C GLU A 273 10.19 -19.03 16.04
N GLU A 274 9.95 -18.07 15.15
CA GLU A 274 8.62 -17.86 14.56
C GLU A 274 8.19 -19.08 13.71
N ILE A 275 9.09 -19.63 12.91
CA ILE A 275 8.84 -20.85 12.13
C ILE A 275 8.58 -22.03 13.07
N LEU A 276 9.38 -22.21 14.12
CA LEU A 276 9.19 -23.28 15.10
C LEU A 276 7.87 -23.11 15.86
N LEU A 277 7.46 -21.90 16.21
CA LEU A 277 6.18 -21.62 16.85
C LEU A 277 5.02 -21.97 15.92
N ALA A 278 5.10 -21.63 14.63
CA ALA A 278 4.11 -21.99 13.62
C ALA A 278 4.01 -23.52 13.44
N LEU A 279 5.15 -24.21 13.40
CA LEU A 279 5.22 -25.68 13.33
C LEU A 279 4.61 -26.34 14.57
N HIS A 280 4.94 -25.86 15.78
CA HIS A 280 4.40 -26.40 17.02
C HIS A 280 2.89 -26.21 17.13
N LYS A 281 2.34 -25.06 16.70
CA LYS A 281 0.88 -24.83 16.66
C LYS A 281 0.15 -25.86 15.80
N MET A 282 0.83 -26.41 14.79
CA MET A 282 0.30 -27.44 13.90
C MET A 282 0.65 -28.86 14.36
N GLY A 283 1.18 -29.02 15.58
CA GLY A 283 1.55 -30.32 16.16
C GLY A 283 2.82 -30.94 15.60
N CYS A 284 3.63 -30.18 14.86
CA CYS A 284 4.89 -30.65 14.29
C CYS A 284 6.02 -30.48 15.32
N SER A 285 6.84 -31.53 15.48
CA SER A 285 8.07 -31.51 16.28
C SER A 285 9.30 -31.18 15.42
N GLU A 286 10.45 -30.92 16.05
CA GLU A 286 11.72 -30.67 15.34
C GLU A 286 12.17 -31.83 14.43
N GLU A 287 11.70 -33.06 14.68
CA GLU A 287 12.03 -34.25 13.87
C GLU A 287 10.98 -34.58 12.78
N SER A 288 9.94 -33.75 12.66
CA SER A 288 8.86 -34.01 11.72
C SER A 288 9.28 -33.77 10.27
N CYS A 289 9.25 -34.81 9.45
CA CYS A 289 9.39 -34.69 8.00
C CYS A 289 8.08 -34.18 7.40
N LEU A 290 8.08 -32.92 6.93
CA LEU A 290 6.91 -32.29 6.35
C LEU A 290 7.01 -32.27 4.82
N PRO A 291 5.94 -32.63 4.11
CA PRO A 291 5.88 -32.35 2.68
C PRO A 291 6.01 -30.85 2.43
N LEU A 292 6.75 -30.48 1.38
CA LEU A 292 7.04 -29.08 1.05
C LEU A 292 5.76 -28.23 0.90
N TRP A 293 4.67 -28.81 0.39
CA TRP A 293 3.39 -28.10 0.24
C TRP A 293 2.76 -27.75 1.59
N LEU A 294 2.86 -28.63 2.59
CA LEU A 294 2.32 -28.40 3.94
C LEU A 294 3.16 -27.35 4.65
N PHE A 295 4.49 -27.39 4.48
CA PHE A 295 5.37 -26.35 5.02
C PHE A 295 5.05 -24.97 4.43
N ARG A 296 4.75 -24.88 3.13
CA ARG A 296 4.30 -23.62 2.49
C ARG A 296 2.99 -23.09 3.07
N GLU A 297 2.03 -23.97 3.34
CA GLU A 297 0.77 -23.60 3.99
C GLU A 297 1.00 -23.04 5.40
N ILE A 298 1.90 -23.68 6.16
CA ILE A 298 2.30 -23.21 7.49
C ILE A 298 2.97 -21.85 7.41
N LEU A 299 3.93 -21.64 6.50
CA LEU A 299 4.58 -20.35 6.29
C LEU A 299 3.55 -19.26 5.89
N GLY A 300 2.57 -19.60 5.06
CA GLY A 300 1.48 -18.69 4.68
C GLY A 300 0.56 -18.29 5.84
N SER A 301 0.54 -19.06 6.92
CA SER A 301 -0.18 -18.73 8.16
C SER A 301 0.62 -17.84 9.12
N THR A 302 1.92 -17.64 8.85
CA THR A 302 2.77 -16.74 9.64
C THR A 302 2.61 -15.30 9.17
N GLN A 303 3.11 -14.36 9.97
CA GLN A 303 3.21 -12.95 9.58
C GLN A 303 4.46 -12.64 8.75
N LEU A 304 5.22 -13.67 8.35
CA LEU A 304 6.40 -13.50 7.50
C LEU A 304 5.94 -13.07 6.10
N CYS A 305 6.57 -12.02 5.58
CA CYS A 305 6.27 -11.53 4.24
C CYS A 305 7.28 -12.10 3.24
N LEU A 306 7.29 -13.43 3.12
CA LEU A 306 8.16 -14.13 2.18
C LEU A 306 7.64 -13.96 0.75
N SER A 307 8.51 -13.49 -0.14
CA SER A 307 8.27 -13.55 -1.57
C SER A 307 8.19 -15.02 -2.03
N ARG A 308 7.57 -15.24 -3.19
CA ARG A 308 7.56 -16.57 -3.79
C ARG A 308 8.97 -17.14 -3.99
N MET A 309 9.96 -16.33 -4.37
CA MET A 309 11.36 -16.77 -4.49
C MET A 309 11.97 -17.21 -3.15
N GLN A 310 11.50 -16.70 -2.01
CA GLN A 310 11.94 -17.15 -0.69
C GLN A 310 11.21 -18.42 -0.22
N MET A 311 10.01 -18.70 -0.74
CA MET A 311 9.20 -19.89 -0.43
C MET A 311 9.47 -21.10 -1.35
N HIS A 312 10.16 -20.89 -2.47
CA HIS A 312 10.47 -21.90 -3.49
C HIS A 312 11.94 -22.27 -3.48
#